data_AF-A0A838LGN2-F1
#
_entry.id   AF-A0A838LGN2-F1
#
_cell.length_a   1.000
_cell.length_b   1.000
_cell.length_c   1.000
_cell.angle_alpha   90.00
_cell.angle_beta   90.00
_cell.angle_gamma   90.00
#
_symmetry.space_group_name_H-M   'P 1'
#
loop_
_entity.id
_entity.type
_entity.pdbx_description
1 polymer ?
#
loop_
_entity_poly.entity_id
_entity_poly.type
_entity_poly.pdbx_seq_one_letter_code
_entity_poly.pdbx_strand_id
1 'polypeptide(L)' 'MLRDSLPKEAAISFLFDGRLSVRIDVRQLEQVLAIEMVLPQLGGGIFHDVQRGQAPNHSFMHRVTARVDR' A
#
# COMPACT_ATOMS: atom_id res chain seq x y z
N MET A 1 -7.45 -7.47 9.21
CA MET A 1 -6.69 -8.12 8.12
C MET A 1 -5.62 -7.19 7.55
N LEU A 2 -5.97 -6.15 6.76
CA LEU A 2 -4.95 -5.27 6.17
C LEU A 2 -4.19 -4.44 7.23
N ARG A 3 -4.92 -3.78 8.13
CA ARG A 3 -4.33 -2.91 9.16
C ARG A 3 -3.55 -3.67 10.24
N ASP A 4 -3.84 -4.95 10.42
CA ASP A 4 -3.11 -5.84 11.35
C ASP A 4 -1.78 -6.32 10.76
N SER A 5 -1.66 -6.31 9.43
CA SER A 5 -0.47 -6.76 8.70
C SER A 5 0.46 -5.61 8.32
N LEU A 6 0.03 -4.37 8.56
CA LEU A 6 0.73 -3.14 8.20
C LEU A 6 1.22 -2.43 9.47
N PRO A 7 2.29 -1.61 9.37
CA PRO A 7 2.74 -0.78 10.49
C PRO A 7 1.59 0.08 11.02
N LYS A 8 1.49 0.25 12.35
CA LYS A 8 0.43 1.08 12.96
C LYS A 8 0.42 2.53 12.45
N GLU A 9 1.59 3.02 12.04
CA GLU A 9 1.79 4.37 11.53
C GLU A 9 1.53 4.52 10.03
N ALA A 10 1.24 3.42 9.33
CA ALA A 10 0.94 3.44 7.92
C ALA A 10 -0.42 4.11 7.66
N ALA A 11 -0.43 5.14 6.82
CA ALA A 11 -1.67 5.78 6.39
C ALA A 11 -2.26 5.02 5.20
N ILE A 12 -3.35 4.30 5.46
CA ILE A 12 -4.03 3.48 4.45
C ILE A 12 -5.21 4.27 3.90
N SER A 13 -5.27 4.43 2.58
CA SER A 13 -6.37 5.08 1.86
C SER A 13 -6.81 4.22 0.68
N PHE A 14 -8.11 4.15 0.43
CA PHE A 14 -8.65 3.51 -0.77
C PHE A 14 -9.07 4.60 -1.77
N LEU A 15 -8.73 4.39 -3.03
CA LEU A 15 -9.12 5.25 -4.14
C LEU A 15 -9.93 4.42 -5.14
N PHE A 16 -11.06 4.97 -5.57
CA PHE A 16 -11.88 4.39 -6.62
C PHE A 16 -11.95 5.37 -7.79
N ASP A 17 -11.27 5.02 -8.88
CA ASP A 17 -11.26 5.79 -10.14
C ASP A 17 -11.46 4.81 -11.31
N GLY A 18 -12.68 4.28 -11.42
CA GLY A 18 -13.04 3.19 -12.34
C GLY A 18 -12.46 1.81 -11.95
N ARG A 19 -11.38 1.78 -11.15
CA ARG A 19 -10.79 0.59 -10.52
C ARG A 19 -10.47 0.87 -9.06
N LEU A 20 -10.66 -0.12 -8.19
CA LEU A 20 -10.32 0.00 -6.77
C LEU A 20 -8.81 -0.14 -6.59
N SER A 21 -8.21 0.84 -5.93
CA SER A 21 -6.79 0.84 -5.61
C SER A 21 -6.59 1.21 -4.15
N VAL A 22 -5.58 0.63 -3.52
CA VAL A 22 -5.14 0.98 -2.17
C VAL A 22 -3.87 1.82 -2.25
N ARG A 23 -3.76 2.82 -1.39
CA ARG A 23 -2.58 3.64 -1.14
C ARG A 23 -2.16 3.44 0.30
N ILE A 24 -0.88 3.22 0.51
CA ILE A 24 -0.29 3.00 1.83
C ILE A 24 0.93 3.91 1.92
N ASP A 25 0.85 4.93 2.75
CA ASP A 25 1.96 5.86 2.99
C ASP A 25 2.69 5.47 4.27
N VAL A 26 4.02 5.34 4.18
CA VAL A 26 4.93 4.95 5.27
C VAL A 26 6.14 5.87 5.33
N ARG A 27 6.77 5.96 6.51
CA ARG A 27 7.93 6.84 6.74
C ARG A 27 9.28 6.17 6.42
N GLN A 28 9.34 4.85 6.50
CA GLN A 28 10.59 4.09 6.37
C GLN A 28 10.58 3.27 5.10
N LEU A 29 11.72 3.18 4.42
CA LEU A 29 11.87 2.40 3.19
C LEU A 29 11.78 0.90 3.47
N GLU A 30 12.24 0.45 4.63
CA GLU A 30 12.13 -0.93 5.09
C GLU A 30 10.66 -1.38 5.19
N GLN A 31 9.79 -0.46 5.60
CA GLN A 31 8.35 -0.71 5.64
C GLN A 31 7.77 -0.86 4.24
N VAL A 32 8.26 -0.11 3.24
CA VAL A 32 7.84 -0.26 1.83
C VAL A 32 8.10 -1.68 1.35
N LEU A 33 9.32 -2.19 1.55
CA LEU A 33 9.71 -3.53 1.13
C LEU A 33 8.90 -4.62 1.83
N ALA A 34 8.67 -4.47 3.14
CA ALA A 34 7.82 -5.39 3.89
C ALA A 34 6.39 -5.42 3.34
N ILE A 35 5.84 -4.24 3.01
CA ILE A 35 4.50 -4.12 2.44
C ILE A 35 4.46 -4.74 1.05
N GLU A 36 5.44 -4.47 0.17
CA GLU A 36 5.48 -5.07 -1.18
C GLU A 36 5.46 -6.61 -1.14
N MET A 37 6.11 -7.23 -0.15
CA MET A 37 6.10 -8.69 0.00
C MET A 37 4.79 -9.23 0.56
N VAL A 38 4.20 -8.53 1.54
CA VAL A 38 3.00 -9.00 2.26
C VAL A 38 1.72 -8.71 1.47
N LEU A 39 1.64 -7.55 0.81
CA LEU A 39 0.40 -7.06 0.19
C LEU A 39 -0.20 -8.06 -0.82
N PRO A 40 0.57 -8.68 -1.75
CA PRO A 40 0.03 -9.67 -2.68
C PRO A 40 -0.45 -10.96 -2.01
N GLN A 41 -0.01 -11.25 -0.78
CA GLN A 41 -0.43 -12.43 -0.03
C GLN A 41 -1.72 -12.16 0.77
N LEU A 42 -2.08 -10.89 0.97
CA LEU A 42 -3.27 -10.51 1.71
C LEU A 42 -4.54 -10.71 0.88
N GLY A 43 -5.61 -11.10 1.58
CA GLY A 43 -6.93 -11.28 0.96
C GLY A 43 -6.97 -12.36 -0.12
N GLY A 44 -6.01 -13.30 -0.14
CA GLY A 44 -5.96 -14.39 -1.11
C GLY A 44 -5.47 -13.99 -2.50
N GLY A 45 -4.67 -12.93 -2.61
CA GLY A 45 -4.13 -12.47 -3.91
C GLY A 45 -4.92 -11.36 -4.58
N ILE A 46 -5.88 -10.74 -3.89
CA ILE A 46 -6.67 -9.64 -4.45
C ILE A 46 -5.84 -8.39 -4.74
N PHE A 47 -4.74 -8.18 -4.00
CA PHE A 47 -3.84 -7.05 -4.25
C PHE A 47 -2.80 -7.42 -5.29
N HIS A 48 -2.78 -6.68 -6.40
CA HIS A 48 -1.85 -6.90 -7.50
C HIS A 48 -1.38 -5.56 -8.09
N ASP A 49 -0.42 -5.61 -9.02
CA ASP A 49 0.16 -4.41 -9.65
C ASP A 49 0.69 -3.43 -8.58
N VAL A 50 1.51 -3.97 -7.66
CA VAL A 50 2.11 -3.19 -6.57
C VAL A 50 3.16 -2.25 -7.16
N GLN A 51 3.02 -0.97 -6.86
CA GLN A 51 3.91 0.09 -7.30
C GLN A 51 4.39 0.90 -6.10
N ARG A 52 5.65 1.31 -6.15
CA ARG A 52 6.28 2.23 -5.20
C ARG A 52 6.43 3.61 -5.81
N GLY A 53 6.17 4.63 -5.00
CA GLY A 53 6.34 6.03 -5.38
C GLY A 53 6.64 6.89 -4.16
N GLN A 54 6.73 8.20 -4.39
CA GLN A 54 6.74 9.19 -3.31
C GLN A 54 5.32 9.63 -3.00
N ALA A 55 5.05 9.91 -1.73
CA ALA A 55 3.81 10.58 -1.37
C ALA A 55 3.91 12.06 -1.82
N PRO A 56 3.02 12.55 -2.70
CA PRO A 56 2.99 13.95 -3.09
C PRO A 56 2.77 14.81 -1.84
N ASN A 57 3.51 15.91 -1.73
CA ASN A 57 3.55 16.84 -0.60
C ASN A 57 4.19 16.32 0.69
N HIS A 58 4.79 15.13 0.71
CA HIS A 58 5.59 14.63 1.83
C HIS A 58 6.91 14.02 1.35
N SER A 59 7.96 14.84 1.26
CA SER A 59 9.28 14.44 0.75
C SER A 59 9.96 13.29 1.51
N PHE A 60 9.49 12.97 2.73
CA PHE A 60 10.01 11.89 3.58
C PHE A 60 9.05 10.70 3.70
N MET A 61 7.91 10.72 3.00
CA MET A 61 6.96 9.61 3.00
C MET A 61 7.07 8.83 1.70
N HIS A 62 7.15 7.53 1.83
CA HIS A 62 7.10 6.59 0.74
C HIS A 62 5.66 6.10 0.58
N ARG A 63 5.24 5.94 -0.67
CA ARG A 63 3.91 5.45 -1.02
C ARG A 63 4.03 4.10 -1.68
N VAL A 64 3.25 3.14 -1.19
CA VAL A 64 2.94 1.90 -1.91
C VAL A 64 1.51 2.01 -2.42
N THR A 65 1.31 1.70 -3.70
CA THR A 65 -0.01 1.60 -4.29
C THR A 65 -0.22 0.21 -4.87
N ALA A 66 -1.42 -0.33 -4.75
CA ALA A 66 -1.77 -1.58 -5.42
C ALA A 66 -3.21 -1.54 -5.91
N ARG A 67 -3.50 -2.30 -6.96
CA ARG A 67 -4.86 -2.54 -7.42
C ARG A 67 -5.50 -3.65 -6.60
N VAL A 68 -6.80 -3.53 -6.41
CA VAL A 68 -7.62 -4.52 -5.72
C VAL A 68 -8.51 -5.17 -6.77
N ASP A 69 -8.31 -6.47 -7.00
CA ASP A 69 -9.20 -7.26 -7.83
C ASP A 69 -10.50 -7.59 -7.10
N ARG A 70 -11.56 -7.84 -7.86
CA ARG A 70 -12.90 -8.11 -7.35
C ARG A 70 -13.07 -9.56 -6.89
#